data_AF-A0A7W0RUV4-F1
#
_entry.id   AF-A0A7W0RUV4-F1
#
_cell.length_a   1.000
_cell.length_b   1.000
_cell.length_c   1.000
_cell.angle_alpha   90.00
_cell.angle_beta   90.00
_cell.angle_gamma   90.00
#
_symmetry.space_group_name_H-M   'P 1'
#
loop_
_entity.id
_entity.type
_entity.pdbx_description
1 polymer ?
#
loop_
_entity_poly.entity_id
_entity_poly.type
_entity_poly.pdbx_seq_one_letter_code
_entity_poly.pdbx_strand_id
1 'polypeptide(L)'
;MYEFAIIWDWLAFAVRWLHVITAIAWIGSSFYFVALDLGLRRVPDLPPGAAGEEWQVHGGGFYHIQKYLVAPERMPDHLTWFKWESYATWLSGFALLAIVYYAGAELFLIDRNVLDVTVPVAILISLASLGLGWVLYDNLCRSRLAGNPTTLMLLLFVILVAMSWGYTQVFTGRAALLHLGVFTATIMSANVFRVIIPNQKIVVADLRAGRTP
;
A
#
# COMPACT_ATOMS: atom_id res chain seq x y z
N MET A 1 -2.31 4.38 -37.63
CA MET A 1 -1.67 5.31 -36.66
C MET A 1 -2.69 6.02 -35.77
N TYR A 2 -3.73 6.66 -36.33
CA TYR A 2 -4.76 7.35 -35.54
C TYR A 2 -5.56 6.43 -34.60
N GLU A 3 -5.97 5.25 -35.08
CA GLU A 3 -6.71 4.27 -34.28
C GLU A 3 -5.91 3.79 -33.05
N PHE A 4 -4.61 3.55 -33.22
CA PHE A 4 -3.73 3.16 -32.13
C PHE A 4 -3.64 4.25 -31.05
N ALA A 5 -3.49 5.52 -31.46
CA ALA A 5 -3.47 6.64 -30.53
C ALA A 5 -4.79 6.75 -29.74
N ILE A 6 -5.94 6.61 -30.41
CA ILE A 6 -7.25 6.61 -29.75
C ILE A 6 -7.36 5.47 -28.73
N ILE A 7 -7.00 4.25 -29.13
CA ILE A 7 -7.05 3.08 -28.24
C ILE A 7 -6.15 3.30 -27.03
N TRP A 8 -4.96 3.86 -27.23
CA TRP A 8 -4.02 4.14 -26.16
C TRP A 8 -4.56 5.19 -25.17
N ASP A 9 -5.19 6.25 -25.67
CA ASP A 9 -5.79 7.28 -24.84
C ASP A 9 -6.97 6.73 -24.01
N TRP A 10 -7.82 5.90 -24.61
CA TRP A 10 -8.91 5.22 -23.89
C TRP A 10 -8.38 4.23 -22.86
N LEU A 11 -7.31 3.50 -23.17
CA LEU A 11 -6.65 2.61 -22.22
C LEU A 11 -6.09 3.39 -21.04
N ALA A 12 -5.36 4.48 -21.30
CA ALA A 12 -4.81 5.34 -20.27
C ALA A 12 -5.92 5.96 -19.40
N PHE A 13 -7.03 6.38 -20.01
CA PHE A 13 -8.21 6.87 -19.30
C PHE A 13 -8.85 5.81 -18.40
N ALA A 14 -9.10 4.61 -18.93
CA ALA A 14 -9.71 3.51 -18.20
C ALA A 14 -8.85 3.07 -17.01
N VAL A 15 -7.54 2.90 -17.23
CA VAL A 15 -6.59 2.49 -16.18
C VAL A 15 -6.43 3.58 -15.13
N ARG A 16 -6.46 4.86 -15.52
CA ARG A 16 -6.43 5.98 -14.57
C ARG A 16 -7.64 5.97 -13.64
N TRP A 17 -8.85 5.81 -14.20
CA TRP A 17 -10.06 5.75 -13.38
C TRP A 17 -10.09 4.51 -12.50
N LEU A 18 -9.68 3.35 -13.02
CA LEU A 18 -9.50 2.15 -12.21
C LEU A 18 -8.56 2.43 -11.03
N HIS A 19 -7.41 3.07 -11.28
CA HIS A 19 -6.45 3.40 -10.25
C HIS A 19 -7.03 4.32 -9.18
N VAL A 20 -7.70 5.40 -9.58
CA VAL A 20 -8.38 6.33 -8.66
C VAL A 20 -9.40 5.60 -7.79
N ILE A 21 -10.24 4.75 -8.38
CA ILE A 21 -11.26 3.99 -7.64
C ILE A 21 -10.61 3.04 -6.64
N THR A 22 -9.59 2.28 -7.06
CA THR A 22 -8.88 1.34 -6.17
C THR A 22 -8.16 2.08 -5.04
N ALA A 23 -7.55 3.24 -5.33
CA ALA A 23 -6.87 4.05 -4.32
C ALA A 23 -7.85 4.61 -3.29
N ILE A 24 -9.03 5.08 -3.72
CA ILE A 24 -10.10 5.51 -2.81
C ILE A 24 -10.54 4.34 -1.93
N ALA A 25 -10.71 3.14 -2.49
CA ALA A 25 -11.08 1.96 -1.71
C ALA A 25 -10.01 1.59 -0.66
N TRP A 26 -8.72 1.66 -1.02
CA TRP A 26 -7.63 1.32 -0.10
C TRP A 26 -7.43 2.35 1.01
N ILE A 27 -7.39 3.63 0.66
CA ILE A 27 -7.24 4.70 1.65
C ILE A 27 -8.53 4.80 2.51
N GLY A 28 -9.70 4.68 1.89
CA GLY A 28 -10.99 4.70 2.56
C GLY A 28 -11.16 3.55 3.56
N SER A 29 -10.81 2.32 3.18
CA SER A 29 -10.81 1.18 4.12
C SER A 29 -9.84 1.39 5.27
N SER A 30 -8.66 1.96 5.01
CA SER A 30 -7.68 2.29 6.06
C SER A 30 -8.25 3.29 7.07
N PHE A 31 -8.88 4.37 6.60
CA PHE A 31 -9.52 5.34 7.49
C PHE A 31 -10.71 4.73 8.25
N TYR A 32 -11.51 3.90 7.60
CA TYR A 32 -12.61 3.20 8.25
C TYR A 32 -12.12 2.33 9.41
N PHE A 33 -11.08 1.51 9.20
CA PHE A 33 -10.54 0.66 10.26
C PHE A 33 -9.88 1.45 11.39
N VAL A 34 -9.21 2.55 11.09
CA VAL A 34 -8.68 3.46 12.13
C VAL A 34 -9.82 4.07 12.96
N ALA A 35 -10.88 4.56 12.30
CA ALA A 35 -12.04 5.11 12.99
C ALA A 35 -12.78 4.05 13.83
N LEU A 36 -12.94 2.84 13.29
CA LEU A 36 -13.50 1.71 14.02
C LEU A 36 -12.68 1.38 15.27
N ASP A 37 -11.36 1.23 15.12
CA ASP A 37 -10.46 0.91 16.24
C ASP A 37 -10.47 1.96 17.34
N LEU A 38 -10.57 3.24 16.98
CA LEU A 38 -10.68 4.36 17.93
C LEU A 38 -12.08 4.50 18.54
N GLY A 39 -13.12 3.99 17.87
CA GLY A 39 -14.51 4.03 18.32
C GLY A 39 -14.87 2.95 19.35
N LEU A 40 -14.14 1.82 19.33
CA LEU A 40 -14.41 0.65 20.17
C LEU A 40 -14.67 1.01 21.64
N ARG A 41 -15.83 0.57 22.14
CA ARG A 41 -16.23 0.78 23.53
C ARG A 41 -16.04 -0.50 24.34
N ARG A 42 -15.64 -0.33 25.60
CA ARG A 42 -15.70 -1.40 26.58
C ARG A 42 -17.03 -1.35 27.32
N VAL A 43 -17.81 -2.42 27.21
CA VAL A 43 -19.10 -2.58 27.89
C VAL A 43 -19.04 -3.73 28.90
N PRO A 44 -19.88 -3.74 29.95
CA PRO A 44 -19.88 -4.79 30.97
C PRO A 44 -20.07 -6.20 30.40
N ASP A 45 -20.88 -6.33 29.36
CA ASP A 45 -21.28 -7.62 28.77
C ASP A 45 -20.42 -8.04 27.56
N LEU A 46 -19.18 -7.56 27.49
CA LEU A 46 -18.24 -7.96 26.44
C LEU A 46 -17.97 -9.47 26.48
N PRO A 47 -18.00 -10.17 25.34
CA PRO A 47 -17.62 -11.57 25.30
C PRO A 47 -16.19 -11.80 25.79
N PRO A 48 -15.90 -12.96 26.39
CA PRO A 48 -14.55 -13.32 26.79
C PRO A 48 -13.54 -13.19 25.63
N GLY A 49 -12.44 -12.48 25.87
CA GLY A 49 -11.38 -12.26 24.88
C GLY A 49 -11.64 -11.10 23.89
N ALA A 50 -12.81 -10.47 23.90
CA ALA A 50 -13.07 -9.26 23.14
C ALA A 50 -12.42 -8.04 23.81
N ALA A 51 -11.74 -7.22 23.02
CA ALA A 51 -11.11 -5.98 23.48
C ALA A 51 -12.08 -4.79 23.53
N GLY A 52 -13.15 -4.85 22.74
CA GLY A 52 -14.18 -3.83 22.62
C GLY A 52 -15.21 -4.18 21.55
N GLU A 53 -16.30 -3.43 21.54
CA GLU A 53 -17.36 -3.52 20.54
C GLU A 53 -17.75 -2.16 19.96
N GLU A 54 -18.36 -2.17 18.79
CA GLU A 54 -18.92 -1.00 18.13
C GLU A 54 -20.25 -1.34 17.44
N TRP A 55 -21.18 -0.38 17.49
CA TRP A 55 -22.47 -0.46 16.82
C TRP A 55 -22.54 0.59 15.72
N GLN A 56 -22.70 0.14 14.48
CA GLN A 56 -22.76 1.02 13.32
C GLN A 56 -24.11 0.91 12.62
N VAL A 57 -24.61 2.02 12.08
CA VAL A 57 -25.83 2.06 11.27
C VAL A 57 -25.45 2.39 9.83
N HIS A 58 -25.86 1.54 8.89
CA HIS A 58 -25.69 1.81 7.47
C HIS A 58 -26.68 1.00 6.63
N GLY A 59 -27.09 1.54 5.47
CA GLY A 59 -27.99 0.83 4.56
C GLY A 59 -29.36 0.44 5.17
N GLY A 60 -29.81 1.16 6.20
CA GLY A 60 -31.06 0.86 6.92
C GLY A 60 -30.97 -0.26 7.96
N GLY A 61 -29.78 -0.79 8.26
CA GLY A 61 -29.57 -1.83 9.27
C GLY A 61 -28.51 -1.47 10.31
N PHE A 62 -28.34 -2.36 11.29
CA PHE A 62 -27.36 -2.23 12.38
C PHE A 62 -26.30 -3.32 12.25
N TYR A 63 -25.04 -2.93 12.39
CA TYR A 63 -23.87 -3.80 12.43
C TYR A 63 -23.32 -3.79 13.86
N HIS A 64 -23.13 -4.98 14.43
CA HIS A 64 -22.47 -5.17 15.71
C HIS A 64 -21.11 -5.81 15.46
N ILE A 65 -20.06 -5.06 15.75
CA ILE A 65 -18.69 -5.47 15.48
C ILE A 65 -17.99 -5.65 16.82
N GLN A 66 -17.35 -6.80 17.01
CA GLN A 66 -16.56 -7.10 18.19
C GLN A 66 -15.12 -7.39 17.75
N LYS A 67 -14.16 -6.69 18.35
CA LYS A 67 -12.74 -6.91 18.05
C LYS A 67 -12.14 -7.84 19.08
N TYR A 68 -11.64 -8.98 18.61
CA TYR A 68 -10.93 -9.95 19.44
C TYR A 68 -9.42 -9.83 19.22
N LEU A 69 -8.64 -9.83 20.30
CA LEU A 69 -7.17 -9.88 20.24
C LEU A 69 -6.64 -11.33 20.31
N VAL A 70 -7.52 -12.26 20.63
CA VAL A 70 -7.29 -13.71 20.70
C VAL A 70 -8.37 -14.44 19.90
N ALA A 71 -8.28 -15.77 19.78
CA ALA A 71 -9.33 -16.55 19.14
C ALA A 71 -10.66 -16.33 19.90
N PRO A 72 -11.76 -15.95 19.23
CA PRO A 72 -13.07 -16.07 19.84
C PRO A 72 -13.39 -17.56 20.06
N GLU A 73 -14.22 -17.85 21.07
CA GLU A 73 -14.66 -19.22 21.39
C GLU A 73 -15.27 -19.93 20.17
N ARG A 74 -15.94 -19.18 19.29
CA ARG A 74 -16.46 -19.66 18.01
C ARG A 74 -15.93 -18.82 16.85
N MET A 75 -14.73 -19.13 16.37
CA MET A 75 -14.20 -18.50 15.16
C MET A 75 -14.94 -19.01 13.91
N PRO A 76 -15.47 -18.13 13.04
CA PRO A 76 -16.13 -18.55 11.82
C PRO A 76 -15.14 -19.17 10.81
N ASP A 77 -15.65 -20.09 9.98
CA ASP A 77 -14.86 -20.70 8.91
C ASP A 77 -14.50 -19.71 7.81
N HIS A 78 -15.43 -18.78 7.54
CA HIS A 78 -15.27 -17.74 6.53
C HIS A 78 -14.71 -16.46 7.17
N LEU A 79 -13.57 -15.99 6.63
CA LEU A 79 -12.93 -14.73 7.01
C LEU A 79 -12.69 -13.89 5.76
N THR A 80 -13.07 -12.60 5.82
CA THR A 80 -12.76 -11.62 4.78
C THR A 80 -11.37 -11.05 5.00
N TRP A 81 -10.54 -11.07 3.96
CA TRP A 81 -9.15 -10.59 4.01
C TRP A 81 -9.03 -9.30 3.19
N PHE A 82 -8.86 -8.18 3.88
CA PHE A 82 -8.69 -6.84 3.29
C PHE A 82 -7.27 -6.68 2.72
N LYS A 83 -7.01 -7.36 1.60
CA LYS A 83 -5.74 -7.33 0.85
C LYS A 83 -5.91 -6.76 -0.55
N TRP A 84 -7.11 -6.90 -1.11
CA TRP A 84 -7.37 -6.63 -2.52
C TRP A 84 -7.34 -5.15 -2.82
N GLU A 85 -7.72 -4.31 -1.87
CA GLU A 85 -7.67 -2.87 -1.96
C GLU A 85 -6.22 -2.41 -2.23
N SER A 86 -5.27 -2.93 -1.45
CA SER A 86 -3.85 -2.64 -1.66
C SER A 86 -3.31 -3.23 -2.97
N TYR A 87 -3.62 -4.50 -3.26
CA TYR A 87 -3.10 -5.18 -4.45
C TYR A 87 -3.62 -4.56 -5.74
N ALA A 88 -4.92 -4.29 -5.81
CA ALA A 88 -5.55 -3.67 -6.97
C ALA A 88 -5.03 -2.25 -7.18
N THR A 89 -4.82 -1.47 -6.10
CA THR A 89 -4.25 -0.12 -6.20
C THR A 89 -2.82 -0.14 -6.74
N TRP A 90 -1.98 -1.06 -6.26
CA TRP A 90 -0.61 -1.16 -6.75
C TRP A 90 -0.56 -1.63 -8.20
N LEU A 91 -1.34 -2.66 -8.57
CA LEU A 91 -1.37 -3.17 -9.94
C LEU A 91 -1.89 -2.12 -10.93
N SER A 92 -2.97 -1.42 -10.60
CA SER A 92 -3.52 -0.36 -11.45
C SER A 92 -2.59 0.85 -11.53
N GLY A 93 -1.91 1.20 -10.44
CA GLY A 93 -0.95 2.30 -10.40
C GLY A 93 0.32 2.00 -11.19
N PHE A 94 0.84 0.78 -11.08
CA PHE A 94 1.98 0.32 -11.86
C PHE A 94 1.64 0.24 -13.36
N ALA A 95 0.44 -0.24 -13.70
CA ALA A 95 -0.04 -0.20 -15.09
C ALA A 95 -0.11 1.24 -15.61
N LEU A 96 -0.61 2.19 -14.81
CA LEU A 96 -0.66 3.60 -15.19
C LEU A 96 0.75 4.20 -15.36
N LEU A 97 1.70 3.84 -14.50
CA LEU A 97 3.11 4.22 -14.64
C LEU A 97 3.69 3.70 -15.96
N ALA A 98 3.44 2.43 -16.30
CA ALA A 98 3.91 1.87 -17.56
C ALA A 98 3.29 2.55 -18.79
N ILE A 99 1.98 2.80 -18.77
CA ILE A 99 1.25 3.40 -19.90
C ILE A 99 1.67 4.87 -20.13
N VAL A 100 1.81 5.65 -19.06
CA VAL A 100 2.05 7.10 -19.18
C VAL A 100 3.54 7.44 -19.16
N TYR A 101 4.29 6.88 -18.21
CA TYR A 101 5.68 7.26 -17.98
C TYR A 101 6.69 6.38 -18.70
N TYR A 102 6.41 5.10 -18.95
CA TYR A 102 7.36 4.25 -19.66
C TYR A 102 7.15 4.30 -21.17
N ALA A 103 5.91 4.18 -21.65
CA ALA A 103 5.64 4.32 -23.08
C ALA A 103 5.87 5.76 -23.59
N GLY A 104 5.67 6.76 -22.73
CA GLY A 104 5.93 8.18 -23.02
C GLY A 104 7.24 8.72 -22.43
N ALA A 105 8.23 7.86 -22.15
CA ALA A 105 9.40 8.21 -21.32
C ALA A 105 10.16 9.46 -21.76
N GLU A 106 10.34 9.68 -23.07
CA GLU A 106 11.05 10.87 -23.58
C GLU A 106 10.39 12.19 -23.17
N LEU A 107 9.06 12.18 -23.03
CA LEU A 107 8.29 13.34 -22.60
C LEU A 107 8.13 13.33 -21.08
N PHE A 108 7.68 12.22 -20.51
CA PHE A 108 7.16 12.14 -19.15
C PHE A 108 8.19 11.79 -18.09
N LEU A 109 9.21 11.01 -18.44
CA LEU A 109 10.17 10.46 -17.47
C LEU A 109 11.51 11.19 -17.51
N ILE A 110 12.07 11.40 -18.70
CA ILE A 110 13.46 11.85 -18.91
C ILE A 110 13.53 13.36 -19.01
N ASP A 111 14.46 13.97 -18.28
CA ASP A 111 14.89 15.36 -18.50
C ASP A 111 16.36 15.36 -18.93
N ARG A 112 16.61 15.66 -20.20
CA ARG A 112 17.97 15.65 -20.78
C ARG A 112 18.87 16.74 -20.20
N ASN A 113 18.33 17.77 -19.57
CA ASN A 113 19.13 18.80 -18.89
C ASN A 113 19.60 18.35 -17.50
N VAL A 114 18.94 17.34 -16.93
CA VAL A 114 19.27 16.77 -15.61
C VAL A 114 20.16 15.55 -15.78
N LEU A 115 19.69 14.57 -16.57
CA LEU A 115 20.42 13.34 -16.85
C LEU A 115 20.05 12.83 -18.25
N ASP A 116 20.97 12.98 -19.20
CA ASP A 116 20.79 12.51 -20.57
C ASP A 116 21.06 11.00 -20.67
N VAL A 117 20.00 10.21 -20.54
CA VAL A 117 20.03 8.75 -20.62
C VAL A 117 19.00 8.23 -21.62
N THR A 118 19.24 7.02 -22.11
CA THR A 118 18.29 6.34 -23.00
C THR A 118 17.03 5.91 -22.23
N VAL A 119 15.93 5.73 -22.97
CA VAL A 119 14.64 5.27 -22.40
C VAL A 119 14.77 3.99 -21.56
N PRO A 120 15.45 2.92 -22.03
CA PRO A 120 15.61 1.71 -21.22
C PRO A 120 16.35 1.95 -19.90
N VAL A 121 17.38 2.81 -19.92
CA VAL A 121 18.15 3.15 -18.71
C VAL A 121 17.27 3.90 -17.71
N ALA A 122 16.49 4.88 -18.16
CA ALA A 122 15.57 5.62 -17.29
C ALA A 122 14.50 4.71 -16.66
N ILE A 123 13.93 3.79 -17.44
CA ILE A 123 12.96 2.80 -16.93
C ILE A 123 13.63 1.84 -15.93
N LEU A 124 14.84 1.38 -16.21
CA LEU A 124 15.59 0.53 -15.27
C LEU A 124 15.89 1.24 -13.96
N ILE A 125 16.26 2.52 -14.00
CA ILE A 125 16.46 3.32 -12.78
C ILE A 125 15.15 3.42 -11.98
N SER A 126 14.02 3.66 -12.66
CA SER A 126 12.69 3.70 -12.04
C SER A 126 12.34 2.36 -11.37
N LEU A 127 12.47 1.23 -12.07
CA LEU A 127 12.17 -0.08 -11.49
C LEU A 127 13.14 -0.46 -10.36
N ALA A 128 14.42 -0.17 -10.53
CA ALA A 128 15.45 -0.44 -9.54
C ALA A 128 15.21 0.38 -8.26
N SER A 129 14.79 1.65 -8.37
CA SER A 129 14.52 2.48 -7.20
C SER A 129 13.35 1.95 -6.37
N LEU A 130 12.30 1.42 -7.02
CA LEU A 130 11.16 0.80 -6.33
C LEU A 130 11.58 -0.50 -5.61
N GLY A 131 12.31 -1.38 -6.31
CA GLY A 131 12.76 -2.66 -5.75
C GLY A 131 13.78 -2.48 -4.62
N LEU A 132 14.81 -1.66 -4.85
CA LEU A 132 15.84 -1.34 -3.87
C LEU A 132 15.23 -0.64 -2.65
N GLY A 133 14.29 0.27 -2.87
CA GLY A 133 13.53 0.93 -1.81
C GLY A 133 12.89 -0.04 -0.83
N TRP A 134 12.16 -1.03 -1.35
CA TRP A 134 11.54 -2.05 -0.53
C TRP A 134 12.56 -2.93 0.20
N VAL A 135 13.63 -3.37 -0.47
CA VAL A 135 14.68 -4.19 0.15
C VAL A 135 15.37 -3.45 1.30
N LEU A 136 15.73 -2.18 1.08
CA LEU A 136 16.34 -1.35 2.12
C LEU A 136 15.38 -1.13 3.29
N TYR A 137 14.12 -0.83 2.99
CA TYR A 137 13.08 -0.69 4.02
C TYR A 137 12.90 -1.96 4.85
N ASP A 138 12.72 -3.12 4.22
CA ASP A 138 12.47 -4.39 4.91
C ASP A 138 13.67 -4.79 5.79
N ASN A 139 14.89 -4.62 5.27
CA ASN A 139 16.12 -4.85 6.05
C ASN A 139 16.23 -3.90 7.24
N LEU A 140 15.86 -2.62 7.07
CA LEU A 140 15.90 -1.63 8.14
C LEU A 140 14.90 -1.98 9.25
N CYS A 141 13.68 -2.36 8.88
CA CYS A 141 12.63 -2.77 9.80
C CYS A 141 12.92 -4.10 10.51
N ARG A 142 13.80 -4.96 9.95
CA ARG A 142 14.28 -6.19 10.59
C ARG A 142 15.57 -6.00 11.40
N SER A 143 16.20 -4.84 11.30
CA SER A 143 17.45 -4.54 12.00
C SER A 143 17.21 -4.25 13.50
N ARG A 144 18.29 -4.06 14.26
CA ARG A 144 18.23 -3.66 15.68
C ARG A 144 17.49 -2.33 15.91
N LEU A 145 17.32 -1.51 14.88
CA LEU A 145 16.58 -0.25 14.95
C LEU A 145 15.07 -0.47 15.16
N ALA A 146 14.54 -1.67 14.92
CA ALA A 146 13.15 -2.02 15.23
C ALA A 146 12.81 -1.81 16.72
N GLY A 147 13.80 -1.92 17.62
CA GLY A 147 13.63 -1.68 19.05
C GLY A 147 13.52 -0.18 19.43
N ASN A 148 13.75 0.74 18.50
CA ASN A 148 13.61 2.18 18.74
C ASN A 148 12.78 2.83 17.62
N PRO A 149 11.43 2.80 17.74
CA PRO A 149 10.52 3.27 16.68
C PRO A 149 10.75 4.71 16.26
N THR A 150 11.06 5.61 17.20
CA THR A 150 11.31 7.04 16.89
C THR A 150 12.53 7.21 16.00
N THR A 151 13.63 6.53 16.32
CA THR A 151 14.86 6.61 15.52
C THR A 151 14.63 6.01 14.12
N LEU A 152 13.93 4.86 14.06
CA LEU A 152 13.56 4.24 12.79
C LEU A 152 12.71 5.19 11.93
N MET A 153 11.75 5.90 12.53
CA MET A 153 10.89 6.84 11.81
C MET A 153 11.63 8.07 11.30
N LEU A 154 12.51 8.66 12.11
CA LEU A 154 13.36 9.77 11.66
C LEU A 154 14.28 9.35 10.51
N LEU A 155 14.88 8.16 10.60
CA LEU A 155 15.74 7.63 9.55
C LEU A 155 14.95 7.38 8.24
N LEU A 156 13.77 6.77 8.34
CA LEU A 156 12.90 6.56 7.18
C LEU A 156 12.44 7.89 6.55
N PHE A 157 12.19 8.92 7.36
CA PHE A 157 11.90 10.26 6.86
C PHE A 157 13.09 10.85 6.08
N VAL A 158 14.31 10.75 6.63
CA VAL A 158 15.53 11.19 5.93
C VAL A 158 15.72 10.43 4.62
N ILE A 159 15.46 9.12 4.61
CA ILE A 159 15.50 8.31 3.37
C ILE A 159 14.46 8.81 2.36
N LEU A 160 13.24 9.10 2.77
CA LEU A 160 12.21 9.64 1.87
C LEU A 160 12.61 11.01 1.29
N VAL A 161 13.19 11.89 2.10
CA VAL A 161 13.71 13.19 1.62
C VAL A 161 14.86 12.98 0.64
N ALA A 162 15.81 12.09 0.95
CA ALA A 162 16.92 11.76 0.08
C ALA A 162 16.46 11.13 -1.24
N MET A 163 15.44 10.26 -1.22
CA MET A 163 14.82 9.70 -2.42
C MET A 163 14.09 10.75 -3.24
N SER A 164 13.34 11.65 -2.59
CA SER A 164 12.67 12.78 -3.26
C SER A 164 13.68 13.65 -4.00
N TRP A 165 14.76 14.04 -3.32
CA TRP A 165 15.86 14.77 -3.94
C TRP A 165 16.56 13.96 -5.04
N GLY A 166 16.87 12.69 -4.79
CA GLY A 166 17.50 11.81 -5.78
C GLY A 166 16.68 11.69 -7.07
N TYR A 167 15.35 11.63 -6.98
CA TYR A 167 14.50 11.62 -8.16
C TYR A 167 14.55 12.92 -8.96
N THR A 168 14.76 14.09 -8.33
CA THR A 168 14.94 15.35 -9.09
C THR A 168 16.28 15.43 -9.80
N GLN A 169 17.25 14.59 -9.42
CA GLN A 169 18.55 14.47 -10.10
C GLN A 169 18.54 13.45 -11.26
N VAL A 170 17.40 12.80 -11.53
CA VAL A 170 17.30 11.73 -12.53
C VAL A 170 16.13 11.95 -13.48
N PHE A 171 14.97 12.35 -12.96
CA PHE A 171 13.73 12.43 -13.71
C PHE A 171 13.25 13.88 -13.86
N THR A 172 12.29 14.07 -14.77
CA THR A 172 11.53 15.33 -14.83
C THR A 172 10.90 15.65 -13.47
N GLY A 173 10.68 16.93 -13.15
CA GLY A 173 10.07 17.32 -11.86
C GLY A 173 8.71 16.68 -11.60
N ARG A 174 7.89 16.49 -12.65
CA ARG A 174 6.60 15.78 -12.56
C ARG A 174 6.77 14.29 -12.24
N ALA A 175 7.73 13.63 -12.87
CA ALA A 175 8.02 12.23 -12.63
C ALA A 175 8.60 12.04 -11.24
N ALA A 176 9.45 12.95 -10.75
CA ALA A 176 10.02 12.88 -9.42
C ALA A 176 8.95 12.87 -8.32
N LEU A 177 7.98 13.80 -8.38
CA LEU A 177 6.86 13.85 -7.45
C LEU A 177 6.05 12.54 -7.47
N LEU A 178 5.74 12.04 -8.66
CA LEU A 178 4.97 10.81 -8.82
C LEU A 178 5.73 9.58 -8.31
N HIS A 179 7.03 9.48 -8.61
CA HIS A 179 7.86 8.35 -8.20
C HIS A 179 8.00 8.25 -6.68
N LEU A 180 7.97 9.37 -5.94
CA LEU A 180 7.93 9.34 -4.48
C LEU A 180 6.65 8.66 -3.97
N GLY A 181 5.51 8.94 -4.61
CA GLY A 181 4.24 8.28 -4.31
C GLY A 181 4.27 6.79 -4.66
N VAL A 182 4.74 6.44 -5.87
CA VAL A 182 4.86 5.03 -6.31
C VAL A 182 5.82 4.24 -5.41
N PHE A 183 6.93 4.86 -5.00
CA PHE A 183 7.90 4.28 -4.07
C PHE A 183 7.24 3.91 -2.74
N THR A 184 6.55 4.88 -2.14
CA THR A 184 5.88 4.70 -0.85
C THR A 184 4.78 3.64 -0.94
N ALA A 185 3.94 3.71 -1.99
CA ALA A 185 2.89 2.73 -2.23
C ALA A 185 3.45 1.33 -2.47
N THR A 186 4.58 1.20 -3.15
CA THR A 186 5.26 -0.08 -3.39
C THR A 186 5.72 -0.72 -2.09
N ILE A 187 6.35 0.04 -1.20
CA ILE A 187 6.76 -0.45 0.11
C ILE A 187 5.54 -0.94 0.91
N MET A 188 4.47 -0.15 0.95
CA MET A 188 3.26 -0.49 1.69
C MET A 188 2.59 -1.76 1.13
N SER A 189 2.36 -1.83 -0.18
CA SER A 189 1.73 -2.98 -0.82
C SER A 189 2.58 -4.25 -0.73
N ALA A 190 3.91 -4.12 -0.84
CA ALA A 190 4.81 -5.25 -0.64
C ALA A 190 4.75 -5.79 0.80
N ASN A 191 4.61 -4.93 1.81
CA ASN A 191 4.40 -5.36 3.20
C ASN A 191 3.06 -6.06 3.39
N VAL A 192 1.97 -5.56 2.78
CA VAL A 192 0.67 -6.26 2.79
C VAL A 192 0.84 -7.68 2.24
N PHE A 193 1.53 -7.82 1.11
CA PHE A 193 1.71 -9.09 0.41
C PHE A 193 2.65 -10.07 1.12
N ARG A 194 3.81 -9.59 1.58
CA ARG A 194 4.90 -10.45 2.09
C ARG A 194 4.89 -10.65 3.60
N VAL A 195 4.30 -9.72 4.35
CA VAL A 195 4.40 -9.70 5.82
C VAL A 195 3.03 -9.81 6.46
N ILE A 196 2.13 -8.87 6.18
CA ILE A 196 0.86 -8.74 6.91
C ILE A 196 -0.06 -9.94 6.65
N ILE A 197 -0.42 -10.20 5.39
CA ILE A 197 -1.36 -11.29 5.07
C ILE A 197 -0.82 -12.67 5.44
N PRO A 198 0.45 -13.02 5.16
CA PRO A 198 1.02 -14.29 5.61
C PRO A 198 0.99 -14.45 7.13
N ASN A 199 1.40 -13.43 7.89
CA ASN A 199 1.40 -13.49 9.36
C ASN A 199 -0.02 -13.61 9.91
N GLN A 200 -0.99 -12.86 9.38
CA GLN A 200 -2.38 -12.97 9.81
C GLN A 200 -2.94 -14.38 9.53
N LYS A 201 -2.56 -15.04 8.43
CA LYS A 201 -2.94 -16.43 8.17
C LYS A 201 -2.33 -17.41 9.17
N ILE A 202 -1.06 -17.22 9.55
CA ILE A 202 -0.39 -18.03 10.58
C ILE A 202 -1.12 -17.87 11.91
N VAL A 203 -1.37 -16.61 12.33
CA VAL A 203 -2.11 -16.30 13.55
C VAL A 203 -3.49 -16.98 13.55
N VAL A 204 -4.26 -16.85 12.46
CA VAL A 204 -5.57 -17.53 12.36
C VAL A 204 -5.44 -19.05 12.45
N ALA A 205 -4.41 -19.65 11.85
CA ALA A 205 -4.18 -21.09 11.92
C ALA A 205 -3.83 -21.56 13.33
N ASP A 206 -2.99 -20.82 14.06
CA ASP A 206 -2.64 -21.11 15.44
C ASP A 206 -3.84 -20.98 16.38
N LEU A 207 -4.62 -19.91 16.20
CA LEU A 207 -5.87 -19.68 16.94
C LEU A 207 -6.89 -20.81 16.71
N ARG A 208 -7.04 -21.31 15.47
CA ARG A 208 -7.88 -22.47 15.17
C ARG A 208 -7.38 -23.77 15.80
N ALA A 209 -6.08 -23.88 16.03
CA ALA A 209 -5.46 -25.03 16.69
C ALA A 209 -5.46 -24.92 18.23
N GLY A 210 -6.09 -23.89 18.81
CA GLY A 210 -6.09 -23.64 20.25
C GLY A 210 -4.72 -23.20 20.80
N ARG A 211 -3.79 -22.79 19.94
CA ARG A 211 -2.48 -22.25 20.34
C ARG A 211 -2.60 -20.75 20.56
N THR A 212 -1.89 -20.24 21.55
CA THR A 212 -1.65 -18.80 21.69
C THR A 212 -0.46 -18.41 20.80
N PRO A 213 -0.67 -17.53 19.80
CA PRO A 213 0.38 -17.04 18.89
C PRO A 213 1.38 -16.10 19.60
#